data_AF-A0A497EUH2-F1
#
_entry.id   AF-A0A497EUH2-F1
#
_cell.length_a   1.000
_cell.length_b   1.000
_cell.length_c   1.000
_cell.angle_alpha   90.00
_cell.angle_beta   90.00
_cell.angle_gamma   90.00
#
_symmetry.space_group_name_H-M   'P 1'
#
loop_
_entity.id
_entity.type
_entity.pdbx_description
1 polymer ?
#
loop_
_entity_poly.entity_id
_entity_poly.type
_entity_poly.pdbx_seq_one_letter_code
_entity_poly.pdbx_strand_id
1 'polypeptide(L)'
;MLTYRFAWKKLPVLTSCIAKKLLSAKGEVYVTLDLGLSESRVLVKNTFIELLNDLKVEISKLSKVAEDEDSIYVVSQEGDVIKAAMFDGRSYYKLKPVSHDTAPTLEIDGIHMHRIVDVTPWRDSELKVQAAKVKKNMKVLDICTGLGYTAIISSMRGAEVLTIEKNPSVLEMASYNPWSKFLESPNIQIILGDALEVVKKLPNNFFDRIIHDPPRFSLAGELYSESFYRDLNHVLKENGILLHYVGAPGSKVRGIDLAKGVEKRLLKAGFRKTYTLRDIGCVLAYK
;
A
#
# COMPACT_ATOMS: atom_id res chain seq x y z
N MET A 1 -5.33 15.76 16.25
CA MET A 1 -5.03 14.59 15.38
C MET A 1 -3.52 14.51 15.26
N LEU A 2 -2.91 13.33 15.39
CA LEU A 2 -1.46 13.18 15.28
C LEU A 2 -1.08 13.09 13.81
N THR A 3 -0.41 14.13 13.28
CA THR A 3 0.16 14.07 11.93
C THR A 3 1.43 13.23 11.98
N TYR A 4 1.52 12.24 11.11
CA TYR A 4 2.68 11.39 10.97
C TYR A 4 3.57 11.90 9.84
N ARG A 5 4.86 12.11 10.16
CA ARG A 5 5.86 12.48 9.16
C ARG A 5 6.51 11.22 8.60
N PHE A 6 6.07 10.81 7.42
CA PHE A 6 6.70 9.69 6.72
C PHE A 6 8.12 10.03 6.29
N ALA A 7 9.02 9.06 6.41
CA ALA A 7 10.41 9.18 6.00
C ALA A 7 10.83 7.86 5.34
N TRP A 8 11.11 7.89 4.05
CA TRP A 8 11.62 6.71 3.35
C TRP A 8 13.07 6.45 3.75
N LYS A 9 13.41 5.18 4.04
CA LYS A 9 14.74 4.80 4.54
C LYS A 9 15.84 4.86 3.49
N LYS A 10 15.50 4.97 2.20
CA LYS A 10 16.49 5.13 1.10
C LYS A 10 17.52 4.00 1.04
N LEU A 11 17.11 2.79 1.38
CA LEU A 11 17.96 1.60 1.35
C LEU A 11 17.82 0.85 0.02
N PRO A 12 18.92 0.36 -0.58
CA PRO A 12 18.85 -0.58 -1.70
C PRO A 12 18.09 -1.84 -1.32
N VAL A 13 17.31 -2.35 -2.26
CA VAL A 13 16.48 -3.55 -2.11
C VAL A 13 17.04 -4.70 -2.93
N LEU A 14 17.01 -5.90 -2.36
CA LEU A 14 17.38 -7.15 -3.01
C LEU A 14 16.22 -8.15 -2.94
N THR A 15 15.99 -8.84 -4.04
CA THR A 15 15.09 -10.00 -4.15
C THR A 15 15.89 -11.24 -4.56
N SER A 16 15.33 -12.44 -4.39
CA SER A 16 15.97 -13.69 -4.84
C SER A 16 16.40 -13.63 -6.31
N CYS A 17 15.56 -13.10 -7.20
CA CYS A 17 15.88 -12.96 -8.62
C CYS A 17 17.13 -12.10 -8.85
N ILE A 18 17.22 -10.94 -8.19
CA ILE A 18 18.36 -10.04 -8.31
C ILE A 18 19.62 -10.64 -7.69
N ALA A 19 19.50 -11.30 -6.53
CA ALA A 19 20.62 -11.99 -5.90
C ALA A 19 21.18 -13.10 -6.80
N LYS A 20 20.33 -13.95 -7.41
CA LYS A 20 20.75 -14.97 -8.39
C LYS A 20 21.47 -14.36 -9.60
N LYS A 21 20.98 -13.23 -10.12
CA LYS A 21 21.64 -12.50 -11.23
C LYS A 21 23.01 -11.97 -10.83
N LEU A 22 23.15 -11.39 -9.64
CA LEU A 22 24.42 -10.88 -9.14
C LEU A 22 25.43 -11.99 -8.85
N LEU A 23 24.99 -13.12 -8.30
CA LEU A 23 25.85 -14.28 -8.02
C LEU A 23 26.41 -14.95 -9.29
N SER A 24 25.70 -14.89 -10.41
CA SER A 24 26.13 -15.50 -11.68
C SER A 24 26.92 -14.56 -12.58
N ALA A 25 27.00 -13.27 -12.25
CA ALA A 25 27.63 -12.26 -13.07
C ALA A 25 29.08 -11.96 -12.67
N LYS A 26 29.81 -11.27 -13.55
CA LYS A 26 31.17 -10.77 -13.31
C LYS A 26 31.31 -9.37 -13.91
N GLY A 27 32.05 -8.50 -13.23
CA GLY A 27 32.24 -7.13 -13.72
C GLY A 27 30.99 -6.27 -13.53
N GLU A 28 30.72 -5.37 -14.47
CA GLU A 28 29.63 -4.41 -14.37
C GLU A 28 28.30 -5.01 -14.83
N VAL A 29 27.24 -4.83 -14.01
CA VAL A 29 25.90 -5.35 -14.27
C VAL A 29 24.86 -4.29 -13.92
N TYR A 30 23.80 -4.20 -14.72
CA TYR A 30 22.65 -3.35 -14.44
C TYR A 30 21.50 -4.19 -13.84
N VAL A 31 21.03 -3.77 -12.67
CA VAL A 31 19.94 -4.41 -11.92
C VAL A 31 19.07 -3.36 -11.25
N THR A 32 17.81 -3.68 -10.98
CA THR A 32 16.98 -2.88 -10.09
C THR A 32 17.38 -3.14 -8.63
N LEU A 33 17.48 -2.05 -7.86
CA LEU A 33 17.64 -2.07 -6.40
C LEU A 33 16.48 -1.35 -5.70
N ASP A 34 15.38 -1.12 -6.42
CA ASP A 34 14.22 -0.39 -5.94
C ASP A 34 12.90 -0.97 -6.49
N LEU A 35 12.92 -2.27 -6.82
CA LEU A 35 11.78 -3.02 -7.32
C LEU A 35 11.18 -2.44 -8.61
N GLY A 36 12.04 -1.97 -9.52
CA GLY A 36 11.69 -1.62 -10.91
C GLY A 36 11.43 -0.14 -11.14
N LEU A 37 11.71 0.72 -10.16
CA LEU A 37 11.60 2.17 -10.33
C LEU A 37 12.79 2.74 -11.09
N SER A 38 13.97 2.12 -10.99
CA SER A 38 15.16 2.48 -11.74
C SER A 38 16.11 1.30 -11.95
N GLU A 39 17.03 1.44 -12.91
CA GLU A 39 18.18 0.55 -13.03
C GLU A 39 19.39 1.18 -12.32
N SER A 40 20.14 0.34 -11.61
CA SER A 40 21.35 0.69 -10.89
C SER A 40 22.52 -0.12 -11.42
N ARG A 41 23.67 0.56 -11.55
CA ARG A 41 24.94 -0.05 -11.89
C ARG A 41 25.54 -0.72 -10.65
N VAL A 42 25.87 -1.99 -10.75
CA VAL A 42 26.50 -2.79 -9.69
C VAL A 42 27.78 -3.42 -10.23
N LEU A 43 28.88 -3.27 -9.50
CA LEU A 43 30.16 -3.88 -9.85
C LEU A 43 30.36 -5.15 -9.02
N VAL A 44 30.39 -6.30 -9.71
CA VAL A 44 30.58 -7.61 -9.10
C VAL A 44 32.07 -7.96 -9.09
N LYS A 45 32.64 -8.12 -7.89
CA LYS A 45 34.01 -8.60 -7.64
C LYS A 45 33.99 -10.04 -7.13
N ASN A 46 35.16 -10.60 -6.79
CA ASN A 46 35.25 -12.00 -6.34
C ASN A 46 34.63 -12.22 -4.95
N THR A 47 34.67 -11.24 -4.06
CA THR A 47 34.27 -11.38 -2.64
C THR A 47 33.13 -10.45 -2.23
N PHE A 48 32.86 -9.40 -2.99
CA PHE A 48 31.80 -8.43 -2.70
C PHE A 48 31.18 -7.88 -4.00
N ILE A 49 29.99 -7.33 -3.88
CA ILE A 49 29.40 -6.41 -4.85
C ILE A 49 29.54 -4.98 -4.34
N GLU A 50 29.71 -4.05 -5.27
CA GLU A 50 29.77 -2.62 -4.99
C GLU A 50 28.55 -1.94 -5.64
N LEU A 51 27.72 -1.33 -4.80
CA LEU A 51 26.54 -0.59 -5.18
C LEU A 51 26.89 0.90 -5.40
N LEU A 52 25.93 1.69 -5.85
CA LEU A 52 26.07 3.15 -5.86
C LEU A 52 26.36 3.67 -4.43
N ASN A 53 27.18 4.72 -4.32
CA ASN A 53 27.69 5.32 -3.06
C ASN A 53 28.78 4.50 -2.34
N ASP A 54 29.59 3.74 -3.07
CA ASP A 54 30.71 2.94 -2.53
C ASP A 54 30.29 1.88 -1.48
N LEU A 55 28.99 1.57 -1.41
CA LEU A 55 28.43 0.61 -0.48
C LEU A 55 28.79 -0.81 -0.93
N LYS A 56 29.48 -1.55 -0.06
CA LYS A 56 29.97 -2.90 -0.34
C LYS A 56 29.15 -3.95 0.39
N VAL A 57 28.73 -4.98 -0.33
CA VAL A 57 28.01 -6.12 0.23
C VAL A 57 28.78 -7.38 -0.08
N GLU A 58 29.13 -8.16 0.95
CA GLU A 58 29.79 -9.45 0.75
C GLU A 58 28.92 -10.40 -0.07
N ILE A 59 29.52 -11.08 -1.04
CA ILE A 59 28.82 -12.03 -1.91
C ILE A 59 28.19 -13.17 -1.11
N SER A 60 28.83 -13.59 -0.02
CA SER A 60 28.33 -14.60 0.92
C SER A 60 26.93 -14.27 1.46
N LYS A 61 26.60 -12.98 1.64
CA LYS A 61 25.29 -12.52 2.14
C LYS A 61 24.19 -12.68 1.07
N LEU A 62 24.55 -12.68 -0.22
CA LEU A 62 23.58 -12.81 -1.33
C LEU A 62 23.01 -14.22 -1.44
N SER A 63 23.75 -15.26 -1.04
CA SER A 63 23.28 -16.66 -1.12
C SER A 63 21.98 -16.87 -0.35
N LYS A 64 21.87 -16.29 0.86
CA LYS A 64 20.64 -16.37 1.67
C LYS A 64 19.46 -15.68 1.00
N VAL A 65 19.70 -14.57 0.31
CA VAL A 65 18.66 -13.86 -0.44
C VAL A 65 18.22 -14.66 -1.66
N ALA A 66 19.18 -15.27 -2.37
CA ALA A 66 18.91 -16.08 -3.55
C ALA A 66 18.01 -17.29 -3.24
N GLU A 67 18.07 -17.84 -2.03
CA GLU A 67 17.25 -18.98 -1.59
C GLU A 67 15.84 -18.57 -1.12
N ASP A 68 15.59 -17.29 -0.84
CA ASP A 68 14.34 -16.79 -0.26
C ASP A 68 13.52 -15.99 -1.29
N GLU A 69 12.68 -16.70 -2.04
CA GLU A 69 11.80 -16.11 -3.06
C GLU A 69 10.61 -15.33 -2.46
N ASP A 70 10.37 -15.48 -1.15
CA ASP A 70 9.16 -14.99 -0.49
C ASP A 70 9.35 -13.65 0.25
N SER A 71 10.61 -13.18 0.34
CA SER A 71 10.97 -12.02 1.14
C SER A 71 11.73 -10.98 0.34
N ILE A 72 11.56 -9.72 0.74
CA ILE A 72 12.42 -8.61 0.32
C ILE A 72 13.50 -8.38 1.37
N TYR A 73 14.71 -8.09 0.91
CA TYR A 73 15.84 -7.69 1.75
C TYR A 73 16.25 -6.26 1.45
N VAL A 74 16.75 -5.56 2.45
CA VAL A 74 17.36 -4.24 2.33
C VAL A 74 18.83 -4.30 2.69
N VAL A 75 19.62 -3.42 2.07
CA VAL A 75 21.04 -3.25 2.38
C VAL A 75 21.19 -2.06 3.33
N SER A 76 21.74 -2.29 4.53
CA SER A 76 22.04 -1.22 5.49
C SER A 76 23.21 -0.35 5.03
N GLN A 77 23.45 0.77 5.72
CA GLN A 77 24.58 1.66 5.40
C GLN A 77 25.94 1.00 5.69
N GLU A 78 25.96 -0.01 6.56
CA GLU A 78 27.13 -0.81 6.91
C GLU A 78 27.34 -1.99 5.94
N GLY A 79 26.47 -2.17 4.95
CA GLY A 79 26.55 -3.28 3.99
C GLY A 79 25.97 -4.60 4.51
N ASP A 80 25.12 -4.54 5.55
CA ASP A 80 24.37 -5.71 6.01
C ASP A 80 23.11 -5.93 5.19
N VAL A 81 22.79 -7.20 4.96
CA VAL A 81 21.61 -7.61 4.20
C VAL A 81 20.55 -8.10 5.18
N ILE A 82 19.53 -7.29 5.38
CA ILE A 82 18.52 -7.46 6.43
C ILE A 82 17.18 -7.73 5.76
N LYS A 83 16.44 -8.74 6.23
CA LYS A 83 15.09 -8.99 5.76
C LYS A 83 14.19 -7.79 6.11
N ALA A 84 13.43 -7.29 5.14
CA ALA A 84 12.42 -6.26 5.36
C ALA A 84 11.20 -6.86 6.06
N ALA A 85 11.37 -7.21 7.33
CA ALA A 85 10.38 -7.81 8.19
C ALA A 85 10.60 -7.40 9.65
N MET A 86 9.55 -7.45 10.45
CA MET A 86 9.62 -7.18 11.89
C MET A 86 8.49 -7.85 12.66
N PHE A 87 8.66 -7.93 13.98
CA PHE A 87 7.63 -8.34 14.93
C PHE A 87 7.49 -7.25 15.99
N ASP A 88 6.27 -6.76 16.22
CA ASP A 88 6.01 -5.65 17.14
C ASP A 88 5.53 -6.09 18.53
N GLY A 89 5.67 -7.38 18.85
CA GLY A 89 5.13 -7.98 20.07
C GLY A 89 3.73 -8.59 19.89
N ARG A 90 3.03 -8.28 18.80
CA ARG A 90 1.69 -8.80 18.52
C ARG A 90 1.59 -9.52 17.18
N SER A 91 2.11 -8.91 16.11
CA SER A 91 1.99 -9.44 14.75
C SER A 91 3.34 -9.42 14.05
N TYR A 92 3.51 -10.34 13.10
CA TYR A 92 4.66 -10.40 12.21
C TYR A 92 4.34 -9.73 10.89
N TYR A 93 5.22 -8.84 10.44
CA TYR A 93 5.08 -8.05 9.22
C TYR A 93 6.26 -8.34 8.30
N LYS A 94 6.00 -8.48 7.00
CA LYS A 94 7.08 -8.50 5.98
C LYS A 94 6.66 -7.86 4.67
N LEU A 95 7.63 -7.31 3.95
CA LEU A 95 7.47 -7.00 2.53
C LEU A 95 7.72 -8.27 1.72
N LYS A 96 6.77 -8.59 0.84
CA LYS A 96 6.79 -9.75 -0.03
C LYS A 96 6.85 -9.32 -1.49
N PRO A 97 7.81 -9.84 -2.28
CA PRO A 97 7.88 -9.51 -3.70
C PRO A 97 6.68 -10.15 -4.44
N VAL A 98 6.15 -9.43 -5.43
CA VAL A 98 5.15 -9.96 -6.38
C VAL A 98 5.83 -10.28 -7.72
N SER A 99 6.77 -9.43 -8.13
CA SER A 99 7.76 -9.63 -9.18
C SER A 99 9.03 -8.88 -8.77
N HIS A 100 10.10 -9.05 -9.54
CA HIS A 100 11.37 -8.34 -9.38
C HIS A 100 11.29 -6.83 -9.72
N ASP A 101 10.29 -6.43 -10.50
CA ASP A 101 10.15 -5.12 -11.15
C ASP A 101 8.79 -4.44 -10.89
N THR A 102 8.15 -4.76 -9.76
CA THR A 102 6.88 -4.14 -9.39
C THR A 102 6.75 -3.90 -7.89
N ALA A 103 5.79 -3.06 -7.52
CA ALA A 103 5.49 -2.76 -6.13
C ALA A 103 5.17 -4.03 -5.32
N PRO A 104 5.74 -4.19 -4.12
CA PRO A 104 5.52 -5.37 -3.30
C PRO A 104 4.16 -5.35 -2.62
N THR A 105 3.79 -6.45 -1.98
CA THR A 105 2.70 -6.46 -1.00
C THR A 105 3.26 -6.47 0.42
N LEU A 106 2.50 -5.87 1.34
CA LEU A 106 2.64 -6.13 2.76
C LEU A 106 1.95 -7.46 3.10
N GLU A 107 2.61 -8.27 3.92
CA GLU A 107 2.05 -9.44 4.56
C GLU A 107 2.04 -9.23 6.08
N ILE A 108 0.92 -9.53 6.73
CA ILE A 108 0.75 -9.47 8.19
C ILE A 108 0.23 -10.84 8.64
N ASP A 109 0.99 -11.52 9.50
CA ASP A 109 0.68 -12.87 10.01
C ASP A 109 0.32 -13.87 8.89
N GLY A 110 1.06 -13.82 7.76
CA GLY A 110 0.84 -14.69 6.60
C GLY A 110 -0.29 -14.25 5.66
N ILE A 111 -0.99 -13.15 5.96
CA ILE A 111 -2.10 -12.64 5.15
C ILE A 111 -1.59 -11.51 4.24
N HIS A 112 -1.79 -11.65 2.93
CA HIS A 112 -1.51 -10.56 1.98
C HIS A 112 -2.52 -9.41 2.14
N MET A 113 -2.02 -8.18 2.24
CA MET A 113 -2.84 -6.98 2.39
C MET A 113 -3.32 -6.39 1.05
N HIS A 114 -2.65 -6.72 -0.06
CA HIS A 114 -3.03 -6.26 -1.40
C HIS A 114 -3.54 -7.41 -2.26
N ARG A 115 -4.30 -7.07 -3.31
CA ARG A 115 -4.62 -8.01 -4.37
C ARG A 115 -3.38 -8.25 -5.24
N ILE A 116 -2.98 -9.51 -5.36
CA ILE A 116 -1.80 -9.95 -6.13
C ILE A 116 -2.10 -11.06 -7.15
N VAL A 117 -3.36 -11.46 -7.27
CA VAL A 117 -3.81 -12.48 -8.24
C VAL A 117 -4.31 -11.76 -9.49
N ASP A 118 -3.69 -12.06 -10.62
CA ASP A 118 -3.94 -11.49 -11.96
C ASP A 118 -3.74 -9.96 -12.06
N VAL A 119 -3.17 -9.34 -11.03
CA VAL A 119 -2.89 -7.90 -10.97
C VAL A 119 -1.77 -7.63 -9.97
N THR A 120 -0.95 -6.61 -10.23
CA THR A 120 0.05 -6.12 -9.26
C THR A 120 -0.60 -5.15 -8.25
N PRO A 121 -0.08 -5.00 -7.02
CA PRO A 121 -0.59 -4.04 -6.03
C PRO A 121 -0.70 -2.60 -6.56
N TRP A 122 0.31 -2.16 -7.32
CA TRP A 122 0.29 -0.82 -7.92
C TRP A 122 -0.84 -0.67 -8.93
N ARG A 123 -0.94 -1.61 -9.88
CA ARG A 123 -2.00 -1.61 -10.90
C ARG A 123 -3.41 -1.69 -10.30
N ASP A 124 -3.63 -2.50 -9.26
CA ASP A 124 -4.92 -2.58 -8.56
C ASP A 124 -5.28 -1.22 -7.95
N SER A 125 -4.30 -0.54 -7.34
CA SER A 125 -4.47 0.80 -6.77
C SER A 125 -4.76 1.85 -7.86
N GLU A 126 -4.13 1.77 -9.03
CA GLU A 126 -4.45 2.64 -10.17
C GLU A 126 -5.89 2.48 -10.64
N LEU A 127 -6.37 1.23 -10.75
CA LEU A 127 -7.73 0.92 -11.14
C LEU A 127 -8.74 1.47 -10.12
N LYS A 128 -8.45 1.34 -8.82
CA LYS A 128 -9.24 1.94 -7.74
C LYS A 128 -9.30 3.47 -7.87
N VAL A 129 -8.16 4.14 -7.98
CA VAL A 129 -8.10 5.62 -8.12
C VAL A 129 -8.83 6.09 -9.39
N GLN A 130 -8.74 5.32 -10.48
CA GLN A 130 -9.49 5.57 -11.71
C GLN A 130 -11.01 5.42 -11.52
N ALA A 131 -11.45 4.34 -10.87
CA ALA A 131 -12.87 4.09 -10.57
C ALA A 131 -13.47 5.16 -9.65
N ALA A 132 -12.68 5.64 -8.68
CA ALA A 132 -13.03 6.78 -7.83
C ALA A 132 -13.05 8.12 -8.60
N LYS A 133 -12.64 8.17 -9.87
CA LYS A 133 -12.62 9.38 -10.71
C LYS A 133 -11.85 10.52 -10.05
N VAL A 134 -10.70 10.21 -9.43
CA VAL A 134 -9.79 11.21 -8.86
C VAL A 134 -9.16 12.04 -9.99
N LYS A 135 -9.15 13.36 -9.80
CA LYS A 135 -8.61 14.36 -10.73
C LYS A 135 -7.76 15.38 -9.97
N LYS A 136 -7.01 16.18 -10.73
CA LYS A 136 -6.22 17.31 -10.22
C LYS A 136 -7.09 18.28 -9.40
N ASN A 137 -6.52 18.85 -8.35
CA ASN A 137 -7.12 19.81 -7.42
C ASN A 137 -8.32 19.28 -6.62
N MET A 138 -8.54 17.95 -6.58
CA MET A 138 -9.51 17.34 -5.67
C MET A 138 -8.90 17.11 -4.30
N LYS A 139 -9.75 17.19 -3.26
CA LYS A 139 -9.42 16.73 -1.92
C LYS A 139 -9.88 15.27 -1.77
N VAL A 140 -8.94 14.39 -1.48
CA VAL A 140 -9.16 12.95 -1.36
C VAL A 140 -8.90 12.52 0.08
N LEU A 141 -9.86 11.81 0.67
CA LEU A 141 -9.65 11.08 1.90
C LEU A 141 -9.37 9.62 1.57
N ASP A 142 -8.20 9.14 1.97
CA ASP A 142 -7.78 7.74 1.83
C ASP A 142 -7.77 7.09 3.23
N ILE A 143 -8.35 5.90 3.35
CA ILE A 143 -8.52 5.22 4.64
C ILE A 143 -7.84 3.86 4.57
N CYS A 144 -7.03 3.58 5.59
CA CYS A 144 -6.12 2.44 5.68
C CYS A 144 -4.95 2.58 4.71
N THR A 145 -4.06 3.53 5.00
CA THR A 145 -2.91 3.88 4.13
C THR A 145 -2.13 2.65 3.63
N GLY A 146 -1.85 1.66 4.49
CA GLY A 146 -1.08 0.48 4.06
C GLY A 146 0.32 0.87 3.56
N LEU A 147 0.68 0.42 2.36
CA LEU A 147 1.90 0.85 1.67
C LEU A 147 1.73 2.18 0.90
N GLY A 148 0.54 2.77 0.93
CA GLY A 148 0.26 4.12 0.44
C GLY A 148 -0.11 4.23 -1.03
N TYR A 149 -0.29 3.13 -1.75
CA TYR A 149 -0.42 3.15 -3.21
C TYR A 149 -1.60 3.99 -3.72
N THR A 150 -2.79 3.85 -3.13
CA THR A 150 -3.97 4.65 -3.50
C THR A 150 -3.76 6.14 -3.19
N ALA A 151 -3.17 6.48 -2.04
CA ALA A 151 -2.84 7.85 -1.66
C ALA A 151 -1.80 8.46 -2.61
N ILE A 152 -0.73 7.73 -2.90
CA ILE A 152 0.34 8.14 -3.82
C ILE A 152 -0.22 8.39 -5.21
N ILE A 153 -0.95 7.44 -5.79
CA ILE A 153 -1.47 7.56 -7.16
C ILE A 153 -2.50 8.71 -7.23
N SER A 154 -3.29 8.91 -6.18
CA SER A 154 -4.19 10.07 -6.08
C SER A 154 -3.41 11.39 -6.09
N SER A 155 -2.34 11.48 -5.31
CA SER A 155 -1.43 12.64 -5.30
C SER A 155 -0.73 12.86 -6.64
N MET A 156 -0.27 11.80 -7.31
CA MET A 156 0.34 11.86 -8.65
C MET A 156 -0.63 12.40 -9.71
N ARG A 157 -1.95 12.26 -9.52
CA ARG A 157 -2.98 12.91 -10.35
C ARG A 157 -3.20 14.39 -10.00
N GLY A 158 -2.45 14.92 -9.06
CA GLY A 158 -2.53 16.31 -8.58
C GLY A 158 -3.62 16.55 -7.54
N ALA A 159 -4.08 15.52 -6.83
CA ALA A 159 -5.00 15.68 -5.71
C ALA A 159 -4.25 16.03 -4.41
N GLU A 160 -4.93 16.75 -3.51
CA GLU A 160 -4.53 16.86 -2.11
C GLU A 160 -5.11 15.67 -1.34
N VAL A 161 -4.28 14.90 -0.67
CA VAL A 161 -4.67 13.65 -0.03
C VAL A 161 -4.46 13.74 1.48
N LEU A 162 -5.51 13.43 2.24
CA LEU A 162 -5.39 13.08 3.65
C LEU A 162 -5.56 11.56 3.74
N THR A 163 -4.57 10.86 4.27
CA THR A 163 -4.64 9.41 4.48
C THR A 163 -4.57 9.07 5.97
N ILE A 164 -5.32 8.05 6.40
CA ILE A 164 -5.41 7.62 7.80
C ILE A 164 -4.90 6.20 7.94
N GLU A 165 -3.89 6.01 8.79
CA GLU A 165 -3.39 4.69 9.19
C GLU A 165 -3.52 4.54 10.70
N LYS A 166 -4.01 3.39 11.15
CA LYS A 166 -4.14 3.10 12.58
C LYS A 166 -2.86 2.52 13.16
N ASN A 167 -2.12 1.76 12.37
CA ASN A 167 -1.01 0.96 12.84
C ASN A 167 0.35 1.59 12.47
N PRO A 168 1.14 2.09 13.44
CA PRO A 168 2.46 2.64 13.15
C PRO A 168 3.42 1.61 12.57
N SER A 169 3.25 0.32 12.89
CA SER A 169 4.07 -0.77 12.33
C SER A 169 3.88 -0.90 10.81
N VAL A 170 2.68 -0.61 10.30
CA VAL A 170 2.42 -0.62 8.85
C VAL A 170 3.18 0.52 8.15
N LEU A 171 3.20 1.71 8.75
CA LEU A 171 3.97 2.84 8.23
C LEU A 171 5.49 2.61 8.31
N GLU A 172 5.97 1.96 9.38
CA GLU A 172 7.37 1.55 9.48
C GLU A 172 7.73 0.55 8.37
N MET A 173 6.88 -0.45 8.09
CA MET A 173 7.11 -1.35 6.95
C MET A 173 7.11 -0.61 5.61
N ALA A 174 6.19 0.34 5.42
CA ALA A 174 6.15 1.17 4.23
C ALA A 174 7.45 1.99 4.06
N SER A 175 8.12 2.40 5.14
CA SER A 175 9.39 3.14 5.06
C SER A 175 10.55 2.34 4.43
N TYR A 176 10.47 1.01 4.43
CA TYR A 176 11.42 0.14 3.72
C TYR A 176 11.06 -0.08 2.24
N ASN A 177 9.83 0.22 1.83
CA ASN A 177 9.36 0.01 0.47
C ASN A 177 9.75 1.18 -0.45
N PRO A 178 10.54 0.96 -1.53
CA PRO A 178 10.89 2.02 -2.46
C PRO A 178 9.69 2.67 -3.14
N TRP A 179 8.61 1.94 -3.40
CA TRP A 179 7.39 2.47 -4.00
C TRP A 179 6.61 3.38 -3.05
N SER A 180 6.78 3.19 -1.74
CA SER A 180 6.15 4.05 -0.72
C SER A 180 6.88 5.38 -0.56
N LYS A 181 8.07 5.60 -1.16
CA LYS A 181 8.81 6.88 -1.05
C LYS A 181 7.99 8.10 -1.46
N PHE A 182 7.03 7.91 -2.36
CA PHE A 182 6.16 8.99 -2.82
C PHE A 182 5.12 9.45 -1.78
N LEU A 183 4.99 8.75 -0.64
CA LEU A 183 4.26 9.24 0.53
C LEU A 183 4.91 10.50 1.13
N GLU A 184 6.19 10.79 0.83
CA GLU A 184 6.86 12.04 1.22
C GLU A 184 6.37 13.26 0.44
N SER A 185 5.47 13.08 -0.53
CA SER A 185 4.88 14.18 -1.31
C SER A 185 4.22 15.23 -0.40
N PRO A 186 4.43 16.54 -0.63
CA PRO A 186 3.79 17.60 0.17
C PRO A 186 2.27 17.64 0.01
N ASN A 187 1.72 17.04 -1.06
CA ASN A 187 0.28 16.91 -1.26
C ASN A 187 -0.35 15.78 -0.43
N ILE A 188 0.43 15.00 0.34
CA ILE A 188 -0.07 13.89 1.16
C ILE A 188 0.14 14.23 2.64
N GLN A 189 -0.95 14.26 3.40
CA GLN A 189 -0.92 14.33 4.85
C GLN A 189 -1.32 12.98 5.43
N ILE A 190 -0.46 12.39 6.26
CA ILE A 190 -0.75 11.13 6.95
C ILE A 190 -1.20 11.44 8.38
N ILE A 191 -2.34 10.90 8.79
CA ILE A 191 -2.81 10.92 10.17
C ILE A 191 -2.63 9.53 10.76
N LEU A 192 -1.86 9.44 11.84
CA LEU A 192 -1.76 8.21 12.64
C LEU A 192 -2.90 8.21 13.66
N GLY A 193 -3.88 7.33 13.48
CA GLY A 193 -5.03 7.21 14.36
C GLY A 193 -6.12 6.28 13.83
N ASP A 194 -7.07 5.95 14.69
CA ASP A 194 -8.23 5.14 14.30
C ASP A 194 -9.17 5.95 13.40
N ALA A 195 -9.43 5.45 12.19
CA ALA A 195 -10.33 6.09 11.24
C ALA A 195 -11.75 6.31 11.81
N LEU A 196 -12.23 5.43 12.68
CA LEU A 196 -13.53 5.59 13.35
C LEU A 196 -13.61 6.88 14.19
N GLU A 197 -12.48 7.34 14.71
CA GLU A 197 -12.40 8.52 15.59
C GLU A 197 -11.86 9.75 14.87
N VAL A 198 -10.97 9.55 13.90
CA VAL A 198 -10.41 10.64 13.10
C VAL A 198 -11.48 11.23 12.19
N VAL A 199 -12.26 10.40 11.48
CA VAL A 199 -13.27 10.89 10.51
C VAL A 199 -14.30 11.79 11.17
N LYS A 200 -14.75 11.48 12.40
CA LYS A 200 -15.70 12.29 13.17
C LYS A 200 -15.22 13.72 13.47
N LYS A 201 -13.90 13.95 13.39
CA LYS A 201 -13.26 15.25 13.68
C LYS A 201 -12.94 16.02 12.40
N LEU A 202 -13.15 15.42 11.22
CA LEU A 202 -12.93 16.06 9.94
C LEU A 202 -14.11 16.99 9.60
N PRO A 203 -13.86 18.07 8.82
CA PRO A 203 -14.92 18.97 8.40
C PRO A 203 -15.95 18.27 7.51
N ASN A 204 -17.23 18.62 7.70
CA ASN A 204 -18.32 18.18 6.84
C ASN A 204 -18.17 18.75 5.42
N ASN A 205 -18.66 18.02 4.41
CA ASN A 205 -18.70 18.45 3.01
C ASN A 205 -17.36 19.00 2.49
N PHE A 206 -16.26 18.32 2.81
CA PHE A 206 -14.91 18.81 2.53
C PHE A 206 -14.18 18.01 1.47
N PHE A 207 -14.38 16.69 1.43
CA PHE A 207 -13.68 15.82 0.49
C PHE A 207 -14.49 15.64 -0.78
N ASP A 208 -13.81 15.69 -1.94
CA ASP A 208 -14.41 15.39 -3.24
C ASP A 208 -14.54 13.89 -3.44
N ARG A 209 -13.57 13.12 -2.91
CA ARG A 209 -13.48 11.66 -3.03
C ARG A 209 -13.08 11.02 -1.70
N ILE A 210 -13.61 9.82 -1.48
CA ILE A 210 -13.14 8.91 -0.43
C ILE A 210 -12.72 7.59 -1.09
N ILE A 211 -11.52 7.12 -0.79
CA ILE A 211 -11.07 5.76 -1.10
C ILE A 211 -10.94 5.02 0.24
N HIS A 212 -11.79 4.01 0.42
CA HIS A 212 -11.86 3.19 1.62
C HIS A 212 -11.41 1.76 1.30
N ASP A 213 -10.17 1.44 1.66
CA ASP A 213 -9.53 0.15 1.35
C ASP A 213 -9.15 -0.63 2.62
N PRO A 214 -10.15 -1.04 3.44
CA PRO A 214 -9.86 -1.63 4.74
C PRO A 214 -9.31 -3.05 4.64
N PRO A 215 -8.69 -3.56 5.73
CA PRO A 215 -8.45 -4.98 5.90
C PRO A 215 -9.73 -5.80 5.74
N ARG A 216 -9.58 -7.10 5.54
CA ARG A 216 -10.72 -8.03 5.41
C ARG A 216 -11.74 -7.83 6.54
N PHE A 217 -13.02 -7.98 6.23
CA PHE A 217 -14.13 -7.83 7.18
C PHE A 217 -13.93 -8.59 8.51
N SER A 218 -13.30 -9.76 8.49
CA SER A 218 -13.01 -10.54 9.71
C SER A 218 -12.00 -9.88 10.67
N LEU A 219 -11.19 -8.94 10.18
CA LEU A 219 -10.17 -8.22 10.94
C LEU A 219 -10.63 -6.83 11.39
N ALA A 220 -11.51 -6.18 10.62
CA ALA A 220 -11.91 -4.79 10.84
C ALA A 220 -13.39 -4.55 10.49
N GLY A 221 -14.30 -5.36 11.02
CA GLY A 221 -15.73 -5.32 10.69
C GLY A 221 -16.42 -3.99 11.00
N GLU A 222 -15.89 -3.25 11.97
CA GLU A 222 -16.33 -1.90 12.35
C GLU A 222 -16.21 -0.88 11.21
N LEU A 223 -15.23 -1.05 10.33
CA LEU A 223 -15.04 -0.23 9.12
C LEU A 223 -16.06 -0.52 8.02
N TYR A 224 -16.92 -1.53 8.21
CA TYR A 224 -18.02 -1.88 7.32
C TYR A 224 -19.40 -1.51 7.90
N SER A 225 -19.42 -0.83 9.05
CA SER A 225 -20.65 -0.47 9.76
C SER A 225 -21.41 0.68 9.09
N GLU A 226 -22.74 0.68 9.24
CA GLU A 226 -23.59 1.78 8.76
C GLU A 226 -23.25 3.11 9.44
N SER A 227 -22.92 3.09 10.74
CA SER A 227 -22.50 4.27 11.50
C SER A 227 -21.24 4.89 10.90
N PHE A 228 -20.22 4.07 10.60
CA PHE A 228 -19.00 4.59 9.98
C PHE A 228 -19.28 5.14 8.58
N TYR A 229 -20.12 4.48 7.79
CA TYR A 229 -20.52 5.01 6.48
C TYR A 229 -21.27 6.34 6.57
N ARG A 230 -22.04 6.56 7.64
CA ARG A 230 -22.71 7.85 7.88
C ARG A 230 -21.68 8.94 8.17
N ASP A 231 -20.64 8.64 8.95
CA ASP A 231 -19.52 9.56 9.20
C ASP A 231 -18.79 9.89 7.87
N LEU A 232 -18.56 8.89 7.02
CA LEU A 232 -17.99 9.09 5.68
C LEU A 232 -18.89 9.95 4.78
N ASN A 233 -20.21 9.73 4.83
CA ASN A 233 -21.16 10.54 4.08
C ASN A 233 -21.11 12.01 4.53
N HIS A 234 -20.99 12.29 5.83
CA HIS A 234 -20.94 13.66 6.34
C HIS A 234 -19.72 14.46 5.84
N VAL A 235 -18.53 13.83 5.80
CA VAL A 235 -17.29 14.51 5.38
C VAL A 235 -17.17 14.65 3.85
N LEU A 236 -17.91 13.84 3.10
CA LEU A 236 -17.95 13.87 1.63
C LEU A 236 -18.83 15.05 1.14
N LYS A 237 -18.38 15.78 0.13
CA LYS A 237 -19.18 16.84 -0.53
C LYS A 237 -20.43 16.27 -1.22
N GLU A 238 -21.40 17.13 -1.46
CA GLU A 238 -22.49 16.88 -2.40
C GLU A 238 -21.94 16.47 -3.77
N ASN A 239 -22.50 15.42 -4.39
CA ASN A 239 -22.00 14.79 -5.62
C ASN A 239 -20.60 14.15 -5.49
N GLY A 240 -20.09 14.02 -4.27
CA GLY A 240 -18.86 13.31 -3.99
C GLY A 240 -19.02 11.80 -4.21
N ILE A 241 -17.89 11.13 -4.34
CA ILE A 241 -17.84 9.69 -4.62
C ILE A 241 -17.02 8.99 -3.53
N LEU A 242 -17.57 7.89 -3.02
CA LEU A 242 -16.87 6.95 -2.17
C LEU A 242 -16.62 5.67 -2.98
N LEU A 243 -15.37 5.21 -3.01
CA LEU A 243 -15.02 3.87 -3.49
C LEU A 243 -14.64 3.04 -2.27
N HIS A 244 -15.28 1.89 -2.09
CA HIS A 244 -15.00 0.97 -0.99
C HIS A 244 -14.55 -0.39 -1.54
N TYR A 245 -13.34 -0.81 -1.21
CA TYR A 245 -12.88 -2.16 -1.50
C TYR A 245 -13.51 -3.17 -0.54
N VAL A 246 -14.09 -4.22 -1.11
CA VAL A 246 -14.81 -5.28 -0.39
C VAL A 246 -14.21 -6.68 -0.64
N GLY A 247 -13.08 -6.76 -1.34
CA GLY A 247 -12.51 -8.02 -1.79
C GLY A 247 -13.30 -8.64 -2.95
N ALA A 248 -13.13 -9.95 -3.19
CA ALA A 248 -13.73 -10.66 -4.32
C ALA A 248 -15.28 -10.62 -4.29
N PRO A 249 -15.95 -9.80 -5.12
CA PRO A 249 -17.39 -9.62 -5.08
C PRO A 249 -18.08 -10.85 -5.67
N GLY A 250 -19.03 -11.42 -4.95
CA GLY A 250 -19.67 -12.69 -5.33
C GLY A 250 -18.97 -13.93 -4.74
N SER A 251 -17.79 -13.80 -4.13
CA SER A 251 -17.27 -14.85 -3.26
C SER A 251 -18.13 -14.90 -1.99
N LYS A 252 -18.78 -16.03 -1.74
CA LYS A 252 -19.57 -16.25 -0.54
C LYS A 252 -18.62 -16.58 0.61
N VAL A 253 -18.34 -15.62 1.47
CA VAL A 253 -17.75 -15.94 2.78
C VAL A 253 -18.89 -16.46 3.65
N ARG A 254 -18.90 -17.77 3.94
CA ARG A 254 -19.95 -18.43 4.75
C ARG A 254 -21.39 -18.18 4.25
N GLY A 255 -21.59 -18.11 2.93
CA GLY A 255 -22.91 -17.91 2.33
C GLY A 255 -23.35 -16.45 2.16
N ILE A 256 -22.57 -15.48 2.64
CA ILE A 256 -22.93 -14.05 2.67
C ILE A 256 -22.34 -13.31 1.47
N ASP A 257 -23.19 -12.56 0.76
CA ASP A 257 -22.77 -11.61 -0.28
C ASP A 257 -22.37 -10.28 0.38
N LEU A 258 -21.07 -10.16 0.67
CA LEU A 258 -20.52 -8.99 1.37
C LEU A 258 -20.78 -7.69 0.61
N ALA A 259 -20.64 -7.70 -0.71
CA ALA A 259 -20.87 -6.53 -1.56
C ALA A 259 -22.30 -6.02 -1.43
N LYS A 260 -23.30 -6.90 -1.54
CA LYS A 260 -24.72 -6.51 -1.33
C LYS A 260 -24.99 -5.96 0.07
N GLY A 261 -24.37 -6.55 1.09
CA GLY A 261 -24.46 -6.06 2.47
C GLY A 261 -23.91 -4.64 2.61
N VAL A 262 -22.77 -4.37 1.97
CA VAL A 262 -22.14 -3.05 1.92
C VAL A 262 -23.02 -2.05 1.18
N GLU A 263 -23.54 -2.40 0.00
CA GLU A 263 -24.46 -1.54 -0.76
C GLU A 263 -25.67 -1.12 0.07
N LYS A 264 -26.34 -2.08 0.73
CA LYS A 264 -27.49 -1.80 1.59
C LYS A 264 -27.15 -0.82 2.72
N ARG A 265 -26.00 -1.00 3.37
CA ARG A 265 -25.56 -0.12 4.47
C ARG A 265 -25.15 1.27 3.97
N LEU A 266 -24.52 1.38 2.80
CA LEU A 266 -24.21 2.66 2.17
C LEU A 266 -25.48 3.43 1.83
N LEU A 267 -26.49 2.79 1.23
CA LEU A 267 -27.77 3.44 0.96
C LEU A 267 -28.45 3.96 2.24
N LYS A 268 -28.46 3.15 3.31
CA LYS A 268 -28.98 3.58 4.63
C LYS A 268 -28.18 4.70 5.28
N ALA A 269 -26.89 4.80 4.99
CA ALA A 269 -26.01 5.85 5.49
C ALA A 269 -26.19 7.20 4.75
N GLY A 270 -27.06 7.26 3.73
CA GLY A 270 -27.39 8.50 3.02
C GLY A 270 -26.74 8.63 1.63
N PHE A 271 -26.11 7.58 1.11
CA PHE A 271 -25.66 7.57 -0.30
C PHE A 271 -26.86 7.31 -1.22
N ARG A 272 -26.95 8.05 -2.33
CA ARG A 272 -28.11 7.99 -3.25
C ARG A 272 -28.07 6.78 -4.18
N LYS A 273 -26.87 6.35 -4.57
CA LYS A 273 -26.70 5.25 -5.53
C LYS A 273 -25.42 4.49 -5.29
N THR A 274 -25.48 3.17 -5.45
CA THR A 274 -24.33 2.26 -5.39
C THR A 274 -24.18 1.45 -6.66
N TYR A 275 -22.95 1.06 -6.97
CA TYR A 275 -22.61 0.15 -8.05
C TYR A 275 -21.51 -0.81 -7.61
N THR A 276 -21.74 -2.10 -7.76
CA THR A 276 -20.68 -3.10 -7.57
C THR A 276 -19.78 -3.17 -8.81
N LEU A 277 -18.48 -2.94 -8.62
CA LEU A 277 -17.41 -3.04 -9.62
C LEU A 277 -16.66 -4.36 -9.40
N ARG A 278 -17.14 -5.43 -10.04
CA ARG A 278 -16.66 -6.81 -9.79
C ARG A 278 -15.18 -7.01 -10.11
N ASP A 279 -14.73 -6.45 -11.22
CA ASP A 279 -13.38 -6.66 -11.76
C ASP A 279 -12.26 -6.14 -10.84
N ILE A 280 -12.60 -5.20 -9.95
CA ILE A 280 -11.66 -4.55 -9.01
C ILE A 280 -12.06 -4.72 -7.55
N GLY A 281 -13.04 -5.58 -7.26
CA GLY A 281 -13.38 -5.88 -5.87
C GLY A 281 -14.02 -4.75 -5.09
N CYS A 282 -14.70 -3.80 -5.75
CA CYS A 282 -15.14 -2.56 -5.10
C CYS A 282 -16.65 -2.32 -5.21
N VAL A 283 -17.16 -1.49 -4.29
CA VAL A 283 -18.47 -0.84 -4.37
C VAL A 283 -18.25 0.66 -4.51
N LEU A 284 -18.84 1.25 -5.53
CA LEU A 284 -18.83 2.70 -5.78
C LEU A 284 -20.13 3.31 -5.27
N ALA A 285 -20.07 4.35 -4.45
CA ALA A 285 -21.24 5.05 -3.91
C ALA A 285 -21.19 6.54 -4.23
N TYR A 286 -22.35 7.10 -4.59
CA TYR A 286 -22.54 8.51 -4.89
C TYR A 286 -23.33 9.17 -3.77
N LYS A 287 -22.82 10.27 -3.22
CA LYS A 287 -23.57 11.14 -2.31
C LYS A 287 -24.46 12.10 -3.08
#